data_AF-A0A9X2U8N4-F1
#
_entry.id   AF-A0A9X2U8N4-F1
#
_cell.length_a   1.000
_cell.length_b   1.000
_cell.length_c   1.000
_cell.angle_alpha   90.00
_cell.angle_beta   90.00
_cell.angle_gamma   90.00
#
_symmetry.space_group_name_H-M   'P 1'
#
loop_
_entity.id
_entity.type
_entity.pdbx_description
1 polymer ?
#
loop_
_entity_poly.entity_id
_entity_poly.type
_entity_poly.pdbx_seq_one_letter_code
_entity_poly.pdbx_strand_id
1 'polypeptide(L)' 'MPSFDDYIVYVDESGDHSLTSIDPQYPIFVLAFCLFDKEKYAEKITANIK' A
#
# COMPACT_ATOMS: atom_id res chain seq x y z
N MET A 1 -12.35 4.42 -20.27
CA MET A 1 -11.15 3.64 -19.90
C MET A 1 -10.53 4.36 -18.72
N PRO A 2 -10.06 3.66 -17.68
CA PRO A 2 -9.30 4.32 -16.63
C PRO A 2 -8.06 4.95 -17.26
N SER A 3 -7.76 6.19 -16.88
CA SER A 3 -6.53 6.83 -17.29
C SER A 3 -5.41 6.34 -16.37
N PHE A 4 -4.17 6.30 -16.85
CA PHE A 4 -3.05 6.14 -15.93
C PHE A 4 -3.09 7.34 -14.98
N ASP A 5 -2.92 7.11 -13.67
CA ASP A 5 -3.00 8.10 -12.58
C ASP A 5 -4.35 8.25 -11.84
N ASP A 6 -5.34 7.36 -12.02
CA ASP A 6 -6.63 7.48 -11.29
C ASP A 6 -6.58 7.06 -9.80
N TYR A 7 -5.51 6.38 -9.36
CA TYR A 7 -5.42 5.75 -8.03
C TYR A 7 -4.24 6.26 -7.21
N ILE A 8 -4.44 6.34 -5.90
CA ILE A 8 -3.40 6.43 -4.87
C ILE A 8 -3.13 5.02 -4.38
N VAL A 9 -1.85 4.63 -4.34
CA VAL A 9 -1.44 3.30 -3.87
C VAL A 9 -0.59 3.46 -2.62
N TYR A 10 -1.09 2.98 -1.49
CA TYR A 10 -0.29 2.83 -0.28
C TYR A 10 0.31 1.42 -0.28
N VAL A 11 1.62 1.37 -0.08
CA VAL A 11 2.39 0.12 -0.07
C VAL A 11 2.94 -0.07 1.34
N ASP A 12 2.71 -1.26 1.89
CA ASP A 12 3.28 -1.68 3.17
C ASP A 12 4.12 -2.93 2.96
N GLU A 13 5.21 -3.01 3.71
CA GLU A 13 6.17 -4.10 3.63
C GLU A 13 6.29 -4.80 4.98
N SER A 14 6.31 -6.13 4.96
CA SER A 14 6.47 -6.93 6.17
C SER A 14 7.25 -8.21 5.87
N GLY A 15 7.83 -8.80 6.92
CA GLY A 15 8.66 -9.98 6.80
C GLY A 15 10.15 -9.67 6.70
N ASP A 16 10.92 -10.65 6.24
CA ASP A 16 12.38 -10.50 6.13
C ASP A 16 12.81 -9.85 4.82
N HIS A 17 13.54 -8.74 4.92
CA HIS A 17 14.12 -7.99 3.79
C HIS A 17 15.54 -8.45 3.44
N SER A 18 16.13 -9.32 4.24
CA SER A 18 17.50 -9.78 4.08
C SER A 18 17.65 -10.69 2.86
N LEU A 19 18.51 -10.30 1.93
CA LEU A 19 18.82 -11.07 0.72
C LEU A 19 19.84 -12.19 0.97
N THR A 20 20.46 -12.23 2.15
CA THR A 20 21.61 -13.11 2.45
C THR A 20 21.36 -14.10 3.58
N SER A 21 20.41 -13.84 4.46
CA SER A 21 20.12 -14.69 5.61
C SER A 21 18.65 -14.55 5.97
N ILE A 22 17.92 -15.66 6.05
CA ILE A 22 16.48 -15.66 6.30
C ILE A 22 16.19 -15.63 7.80
N ASP A 23 15.34 -14.71 8.27
CA ASP A 23 14.78 -14.73 9.63
C ASP A 23 13.75 -15.88 9.76
N PRO A 24 14.00 -16.90 10.60
CA PRO A 24 13.07 -18.01 10.77
C PRO A 24 11.74 -17.62 11.45
N GLN A 25 11.65 -16.48 12.13
CA GLN A 25 10.38 -15.99 12.70
C GLN A 25 9.50 -15.29 11.66
N TYR A 26 10.11 -14.73 10.62
CA TYR A 26 9.40 -13.99 9.55
C TYR A 26 9.97 -14.31 8.16
N PRO A 27 9.94 -15.58 7.72
CA PRO A 27 10.74 -16.06 6.60
C PRO A 27 10.23 -15.65 5.21
N ILE A 28 9.12 -14.91 5.15
CA ILE A 28 8.46 -14.53 3.90
C ILE A 28 8.39 -13.02 3.84
N PHE A 29 8.95 -12.45 2.79
CA PHE A 29 8.75 -11.06 2.43
C PHE A 29 7.37 -10.87 1.80
N VAL A 30 6.57 -9.95 2.35
CA VAL A 30 5.20 -9.67 1.93
C VAL A 30 5.06 -8.19 1.61
N LEU A 31 4.43 -7.91 0.46
CA LEU A 31 4.01 -6.56 0.07
C LEU A 31 2.49 -6.49 0.05
N ALA A 32 1.93 -5.55 0.82
CA ALA A 32 0.51 -5.24 0.81
C ALA A 32 0.27 -3.95 0.03
N PHE A 33 -0.71 -3.96 -0.87
CA PHE A 33 -1.10 -2.81 -1.68
C PHE A 33 -2.54 -2.41 -1.37
N CYS A 34 -2.74 -1.19 -0.90
CA CYS A 34 -4.06 -0.60 -0.71
C CYS A 34 -4.29 0.49 -1.76
N LEU A 35 -5.22 0.23 -2.68
CA LEU A 35 -5.54 1.12 -3.78
C LEU A 35 -6.78 1.94 -3.45
N PHE A 36 -6.69 3.25 -3.62
CA PHE A 36 -7.79 4.18 -3.44
C PHE A 36 -7.98 5.00 -4.70
N ASP A 37 -9.21 5.03 -5.20
CA ASP A 37 -9.61 5.96 -6.26
C ASP A 37 -9.50 7.39 -5.74
N LYS A 38 -8.79 8.26 -6.48
CA LYS A 38 -8.44 9.61 -6.04
C LYS A 38 -9.66 10.47 -5.74
N GLU A 39 -10.67 10.45 -6.60
CA GLU A 39 -11.88 11.26 -6.45
C GLU A 39 -12.64 10.81 -5.19
N LYS A 40 -12.84 9.50 -5.03
CA LYS A 40 -13.52 8.95 -3.85
C LYS A 40 -12.75 9.21 -2.55
N TYR A 41 -11.42 9.15 -2.59
CA TYR A 41 -10.58 9.44 -1.44
C TYR A 41 -10.70 10.92 -1.02
N ALA A 42 -10.61 11.85 -1.98
CA ALA A 42 -10.71 13.28 -1.74
C ALA A 42 -12.10 13.70 -1.19
N GLU A 43 -13.18 13.10 -1.71
CA GLU A 43 -14.53 13.47 -1.31
C GLU A 43 -14.95 12.87 0.04
N LYS A 44 -14.56 11.62 0.33
CA LYS A 44 -15.10 10.89 1.49
C LYS A 44 -14.15 10.80 2.68
N ILE A 45 -12.85 10.71 2.43
CA ILE A 45 -11.87 10.44 3.49
C ILE A 45 -11.34 11.76 4.06
N THR A 46 -10.93 12.69 3.21
CA THR A 46 -10.35 13.98 3.64
C THR A 46 -11.35 15.01 4.13
N ALA A 47 -12.64 14.86 3.83
CA ALA A 47 -13.68 15.81 4.24
C ALA A 47 -13.92 15.89 5.77
N ASN A 48 -13.34 14.98 6.56
CA ASN A 48 -13.43 14.98 8.02
C ASN A 48 -12.16 15.52 8.73
N ILE A 49 -11.20 16.05 7.98
CA ILE A 49 -10.01 16.70 8.55
C ILE A 49 -10.40 18.14 8.89
N LYS A 50 -10.68 18.40 10.18
CA LYS A 50 -10.91 19.72 10.77
C LYS A 50 -9.60 20.33 11.25
#